data_AF-A0A8H8SBB1-F1
#
_entry.id   AF-A0A8H8SBB1-F1
#
_cell.length_a   1.000
_cell.length_b   1.000
_cell.length_c   1.000
_cell.angle_alpha   90.00
_cell.angle_beta   90.00
_cell.angle_gamma   90.00
#
_symmetry.space_group_name_H-M   'P 1'
#
loop_
_entity.id
_entity.type
_entity.pdbx_description
1 polymer ?
#
loop_
_entity_poly.entity_id
_entity_poly.type
_entity_poly.pdbx_seq_one_letter_code
_entity_poly.pdbx_strand_id
1 'polypeptide(L)'
;MLSTRRNPALEAKIAQMARTLCPLVRVTDGAHHHAFPLTILNFHLLTSQQCDDLAHHFHQRTPSDWTCLYPIRIEWRNDATLDEKRRRIGRFIGLRGCESPLVVRSEEDIEREARRARAREEDEVMKRKLRWYN
;
A
#
# COMPACT_ATOMS: atom_id res chain seq x y z
N MET A 1 3.52 5.15 -38.68
CA MET A 1 3.57 5.99 -37.45
C MET A 1 2.56 5.41 -36.46
N LEU A 2 3.02 4.80 -35.36
CA LEU A 2 2.14 4.29 -34.33
C LEU A 2 1.48 5.48 -33.62
N SER A 3 0.18 5.68 -33.86
CA SER A 3 -0.61 6.68 -33.13
C SER A 3 -0.57 6.32 -31.65
N THR A 4 0.16 7.11 -30.86
CA THR A 4 0.25 6.92 -29.42
C THR A 4 -1.10 7.32 -28.83
N ARG A 5 -1.98 6.34 -28.60
CA ARG A 5 -3.22 6.55 -27.87
C ARG A 5 -2.87 7.13 -26.49
N ARG A 6 -3.11 8.42 -26.30
CA ARG A 6 -2.96 9.05 -24.98
C ARG A 6 -4.05 8.53 -24.06
N ASN A 7 -3.64 7.94 -22.93
CA ASN A 7 -4.53 7.49 -21.87
C ASN A 7 -4.31 8.41 -20.64
N PRO A 8 -5.22 9.36 -20.38
CA PRO A 8 -5.12 10.28 -19.24
C PRO A 8 -4.99 9.58 -17.88
N ALA A 9 -5.61 8.42 -17.70
CA ALA A 9 -5.52 7.67 -16.44
C ALA A 9 -4.13 7.09 -16.22
N LEU A 10 -3.49 6.59 -17.29
CA LEU A 10 -2.10 6.13 -17.23
C LEU A 10 -1.14 7.29 -16.98
N GLU A 11 -1.33 8.42 -17.66
CA GLU A 11 -0.52 9.63 -17.49
C GLU A 11 -0.59 10.13 -16.04
N ALA A 12 -1.80 10.22 -15.47
CA ALA A 12 -2.01 10.59 -14.07
C ALA A 12 -1.33 9.59 -13.10
N LYS A 13 -1.38 8.28 -13.40
CA LYS A 13 -0.74 7.26 -12.57
C LYS A 13 0.79 7.38 -12.63
N ILE A 14 1.37 7.58 -13.80
CA ILE A 14 2.82 7.80 -13.96
C ILE A 14 3.25 9.04 -13.17
N ALA A 15 2.50 10.15 -13.28
CA ALA A 15 2.77 11.36 -12.51
C ALA A 15 2.69 11.11 -10.99
N GLN A 16 1.73 10.29 -10.52
CA GLN A 16 1.68 9.86 -9.12
C GLN A 16 2.92 9.03 -8.73
N MET A 17 3.34 8.08 -9.56
CA MET A 17 4.48 7.20 -9.30
C MET A 17 5.81 7.96 -9.27
N ALA A 18 5.93 9.04 -10.05
CA ALA A 18 7.12 9.90 -10.10
C ALA A 18 7.25 10.87 -8.91
N ARG A 19 6.25 10.98 -8.02
CA ARG A 19 6.33 11.86 -6.84
C ARG A 19 7.51 11.48 -5.96
N THR A 20 8.35 12.45 -5.64
CA THR A 20 9.55 12.27 -4.83
C THR A 20 9.23 12.15 -3.34
N LEU A 21 10.04 11.37 -2.64
CA LEU A 21 9.99 11.18 -1.19
C LEU A 21 11.28 11.71 -0.57
N CYS A 22 11.17 12.37 0.59
CA CYS A 22 12.32 12.83 1.34
C CYS A 22 12.90 11.69 2.20
N PRO A 23 14.22 11.41 2.13
CA PRO A 23 14.86 10.42 2.97
C PRO A 23 14.69 10.69 4.46
N LEU A 24 14.21 9.69 5.20
CA LEU A 24 14.27 9.72 6.65
C LEU A 24 15.71 9.43 7.12
N VAL A 25 16.10 10.09 8.21
CA VAL A 25 17.40 9.91 8.84
C VAL A 25 17.28 9.06 10.11
N ARG A 26 18.32 8.28 10.38
CA ARG A 26 18.43 7.52 11.61
C ARG A 26 18.71 8.46 12.79
N VAL A 27 18.02 8.26 13.91
CA VAL A 27 18.11 9.16 15.08
C VAL A 27 19.46 9.18 15.78
N THR A 28 20.30 8.15 15.59
CA THR A 28 21.59 8.03 16.29
C THR A 28 22.70 8.85 15.64
N ASP A 29 22.77 8.90 14.32
CA ASP A 29 23.87 9.51 13.57
C ASP A 29 23.42 10.37 12.39
N GLY A 30 22.12 10.50 12.15
CA GLY A 30 21.58 11.25 11.02
C GLY A 30 21.75 10.55 9.66
N ALA A 31 22.20 9.30 9.61
CA ALA A 31 22.41 8.61 8.34
C ALA A 31 21.09 8.15 7.71
N HIS A 32 20.94 8.35 6.41
CA HIS A 32 19.86 7.74 5.62
C HIS A 32 20.29 6.34 5.14
N HIS A 33 19.31 5.47 4.91
CA HIS A 33 19.57 4.14 4.37
C HIS A 33 19.67 4.19 2.82
N HIS A 34 20.63 3.47 2.23
CA HIS A 34 20.85 3.45 0.78
C HIS A 34 19.63 2.92 -0.02
N ALA A 35 18.87 1.99 0.57
CA ALA A 35 17.64 1.46 -0.03
C ALA A 35 16.39 2.31 0.28
N PHE A 36 16.53 3.49 0.88
CA PHE A 36 15.37 4.35 1.14
C PHE A 36 14.70 4.76 -0.19
N PRO A 37 13.38 4.60 -0.34
CA PRO A 37 12.71 4.90 -1.60
C PRO A 37 12.66 6.42 -1.84
N LEU A 38 13.20 6.86 -2.99
CA LEU A 38 13.20 8.28 -3.37
C LEU A 38 11.96 8.72 -4.16
N THR A 39 11.14 7.77 -4.61
CA THR A 39 9.85 8.04 -5.26
C THR A 39 8.79 7.04 -4.82
N ILE A 40 7.52 7.34 -5.10
CA ILE A 40 6.41 6.39 -4.88
C ILE A 40 6.62 5.10 -5.68
N LEU A 41 7.18 5.18 -6.89
CA LEU A 41 7.54 3.99 -7.67
C LEU A 41 8.60 3.15 -6.94
N ASN A 42 9.69 3.76 -6.48
CA ASN A 42 10.75 3.05 -5.78
C ASN A 42 10.22 2.35 -4.51
N PHE A 43 9.30 3.00 -3.79
CA PHE A 43 8.63 2.39 -2.64
C PHE A 43 7.89 1.10 -3.02
N HIS A 44 7.09 1.13 -4.09
CA HIS A 44 6.37 -0.07 -4.55
C HIS A 44 7.29 -1.17 -5.08
N LEU A 45 8.54 -0.85 -5.41
CA LEU A 45 9.54 -1.80 -5.89
C LEU A 45 10.42 -2.39 -4.78
N LEU A 46 10.28 -1.94 -3.53
CA LEU A 46 11.06 -2.48 -2.40
C LEU A 46 10.90 -3.98 -2.28
N THR A 47 11.99 -4.72 -2.13
CA THR A 47 11.96 -6.17 -1.87
C THR A 47 11.69 -6.47 -0.40
N SER A 48 11.38 -7.73 -0.08
CA SER A 48 11.18 -8.18 1.31
C SER A 48 12.43 -7.91 2.16
N GLN A 49 13.60 -8.24 1.61
CA GLN A 49 14.89 -8.01 2.26
C GLN A 49 15.14 -6.51 2.49
N GLN A 50 14.93 -5.66 1.48
CA GLN A 50 15.10 -4.21 1.64
C GLN A 50 14.17 -3.63 2.71
N CYS A 51 12.93 -4.15 2.83
CA CYS A 51 12.02 -3.75 3.90
C CYS A 51 12.55 -4.15 5.28
N ASP A 52 13.07 -5.38 5.42
CA ASP A 52 13.67 -5.85 6.67
C ASP A 52 14.92 -5.06 7.07
N ASP A 53 15.75 -4.70 6.10
CA ASP A 53 16.97 -3.89 6.30
C ASP A 53 16.61 -2.45 6.71
N LEU A 54 15.62 -1.84 6.05
CA LEU A 54 15.09 -0.53 6.45
C LEU A 54 14.55 -0.57 7.88
N ALA A 55 13.74 -1.57 8.21
CA ALA A 55 13.17 -1.70 9.54
C ALA A 55 14.26 -1.90 10.61
N HIS A 56 15.33 -2.63 10.30
CA HIS A 56 16.47 -2.78 11.21
C HIS A 56 17.25 -1.46 11.37
N HIS A 57 17.57 -0.78 10.27
CA HIS A 57 18.29 0.50 10.27
C HIS A 57 17.63 1.56 11.15
N PHE A 58 16.29 1.61 11.12
CA PHE A 58 15.50 2.56 11.92
C PHE A 58 15.04 2.01 13.28
N HIS A 59 15.69 0.97 13.82
CA HIS A 59 15.38 0.37 15.13
C HIS A 59 13.91 -0.08 15.27
N GLN A 60 13.24 -0.44 14.18
CA GLN A 60 11.86 -0.93 14.19
C GLN A 60 11.78 -2.46 14.21
N ARG A 61 12.73 -3.15 13.54
CA ARG A 61 12.83 -4.62 13.53
C ARG A 61 13.52 -5.18 14.77
N THR A 62 14.54 -4.48 15.24
CA THR A 62 15.30 -4.83 16.44
C THR A 62 15.23 -3.63 17.38
N PRO A 63 14.16 -3.52 18.18
CA PRO A 63 13.94 -2.36 19.02
C PRO A 63 15.08 -2.12 20.00
N SER A 64 15.31 -0.85 20.31
CA SER A 64 16.32 -0.37 21.26
C SER A 64 15.83 0.91 21.94
N ASP A 65 16.65 1.52 22.79
CA ASP A 65 16.35 2.79 23.46
C ASP A 65 15.98 3.91 22.45
N TRP A 66 16.46 3.80 21.22
CA TRP A 66 16.23 4.77 20.15
C TRP A 66 14.86 4.64 19.47
N THR A 67 14.18 3.49 19.59
CA THR A 67 12.90 3.23 18.89
C THR A 67 11.83 4.25 19.26
N CYS A 68 11.82 4.71 20.50
CA CYS A 68 10.83 5.66 21.03
C CYS A 68 11.04 7.10 20.54
N LEU A 69 12.16 7.40 19.88
CA LEU A 69 12.44 8.74 19.36
C LEU A 69 11.89 8.96 17.94
N TYR A 70 11.43 7.90 17.27
CA TYR A 70 10.77 8.05 15.97
C TYR A 70 9.30 8.46 16.15
N PRO A 71 8.76 9.34 15.27
CA PRO A 71 7.39 9.84 15.40
C PRO A 71 6.33 8.72 15.32
N ILE A 72 6.62 7.67 14.56
CA ILE A 72 5.75 6.52 14.37
C ILE A 72 6.55 5.28 14.75
N ARG A 73 5.97 4.43 15.60
CA ARG A 73 6.48 3.10 15.91
C ARG A 73 5.67 2.06 15.15
N ILE A 74 6.35 1.05 14.63
CA ILE A 74 5.71 -0.09 13.97
C ILE A 74 6.15 -1.40 14.64
N GLU A 75 5.21 -2.32 14.80
CA GLU A 75 5.51 -3.68 15.22
C GLU A 75 5.96 -4.49 14.01
N TRP A 76 7.24 -4.87 13.98
CA TRP A 76 7.81 -5.62 12.87
C TRP A 76 7.55 -7.11 12.98
N ARG A 77 7.28 -7.76 11.84
CA ARG A 77 7.05 -9.20 11.74
C ARG A 77 7.90 -9.78 10.63
N ASN A 78 8.80 -10.69 10.98
CA ASN A 78 9.71 -11.34 10.03
C ASN A 78 8.96 -12.28 9.07
N ASP A 79 7.89 -12.92 9.56
CA ASP A 79 7.02 -13.86 8.86
C ASP A 79 5.96 -13.19 7.98
N ALA A 80 5.90 -11.85 7.99
CA ALA A 80 4.93 -11.10 7.20
C ALA A 80 5.17 -11.20 5.70
N THR A 81 4.09 -11.12 4.93
CA THR A 81 4.13 -11.03 3.47
C THR A 81 4.82 -9.73 3.01
N LEU A 82 5.26 -9.70 1.75
CA LEU A 82 5.90 -8.52 1.16
C LEU A 82 5.01 -7.27 1.25
N ASP A 83 3.72 -7.42 0.99
CA ASP A 83 2.78 -6.30 1.01
C ASP A 83 2.57 -5.75 2.42
N GLU A 84 2.51 -6.62 3.43
CA GLU A 84 2.45 -6.21 4.83
C GLU A 84 3.74 -5.51 5.29
N LYS A 85 4.92 -6.00 4.85
CA LYS A 85 6.21 -5.33 5.13
C LYS A 85 6.25 -3.94 4.50
N ARG A 86 5.89 -3.82 3.21
CA ARG A 86 5.79 -2.54 2.52
C ARG A 86 4.81 -1.58 3.20
N ARG A 87 3.66 -2.06 3.66
CA ARG A 87 2.69 -1.24 4.43
C ARG A 87 3.27 -0.75 5.74
N ARG A 88 3.92 -1.61 6.52
CA ARG A 88 4.58 -1.20 7.77
C ARG A 88 5.63 -0.11 7.50
N ILE A 89 6.49 -0.28 6.50
CA ILE A 89 7.45 0.75 6.07
C ILE A 89 6.73 2.02 5.62
N GLY A 90 5.72 1.91 4.76
CA GLY A 90 4.94 3.03 4.26
C GLY A 90 4.32 3.85 5.39
N ARG A 91 3.73 3.19 6.39
CA ARG A 91 3.21 3.83 7.60
C ARG A 91 4.31 4.56 8.36
N PHE A 92 5.46 3.91 8.55
CA PHE A 92 6.60 4.48 9.27
C PHE A 92 7.16 5.75 8.61
N ILE A 93 7.25 5.78 7.27
CA ILE A 93 7.73 6.95 6.51
C ILE A 93 6.63 7.98 6.19
N GLY A 94 5.41 7.79 6.71
CA GLY A 94 4.31 8.76 6.58
C GLY A 94 3.47 8.68 5.30
N LEU A 95 3.50 7.56 4.56
CA LEU A 95 2.61 7.35 3.42
C LEU A 95 1.18 7.01 3.88
N ARG A 96 0.20 7.66 3.26
CA ARG A 96 -1.23 7.38 3.48
C ARG A 96 -1.64 6.04 2.86
N GLY A 97 -2.65 5.39 3.45
CA GLY A 97 -3.20 4.14 2.91
C GLY A 97 -2.35 2.90 3.22
N CYS A 98 -1.33 3.05 4.08
CA CYS A 98 -0.42 2.01 4.53
C CYS A 98 -0.74 1.52 5.96
N GLU A 99 -1.90 1.88 6.51
CA GLU A 99 -2.35 1.46 7.82
C GLU A 99 -2.44 -0.08 7.89
N SER A 100 -2.12 -0.62 9.06
CA SER A 100 -2.13 -2.06 9.37
C SER A 100 -2.77 -2.25 10.74
N PRO A 101 -3.54 -3.33 10.98
CA PRO A 101 -3.82 -4.43 10.06
C PRO A 101 -4.88 -4.08 9.00
N LEU A 102 -4.72 -4.62 7.79
CA LEU A 102 -5.85 -4.74 6.87
C LEU A 102 -6.71 -5.91 7.34
N VAL A 103 -8.02 -5.72 7.42
CA VAL A 103 -8.94 -6.86 7.42
C VAL A 103 -8.81 -7.49 6.04
N VAL A 104 -7.95 -8.50 5.92
CA VAL A 104 -7.86 -9.32 4.72
C VAL A 104 -9.19 -10.03 4.61
N ARG A 105 -10.03 -9.57 3.69
CA ARG A 105 -11.28 -10.25 3.38
C ARG A 105 -10.91 -11.61 2.81
N SER A 106 -11.47 -12.67 3.38
CA SER A 106 -11.24 -14.01 2.86
C SER A 106 -11.75 -14.08 1.40
N GLU A 107 -11.21 -15.02 0.62
CA GLU A 107 -11.72 -15.30 -0.73
C GLU A 107 -13.23 -15.58 -0.70
N GLU A 108 -13.70 -16.28 0.35
CA GLU A 108 -15.11 -16.52 0.61
C GLU A 108 -15.89 -15.22 0.84
N ASP A 109 -15.34 -14.24 1.55
CA ASP A 109 -16.00 -12.96 1.78
C ASP A 109 -16.07 -12.12 0.51
N ILE A 110 -15.09 -12.26 -0.39
CA ILE A 110 -15.08 -11.60 -1.70
C ILE A 110 -16.13 -12.27 -2.61
N GLU A 111 -16.15 -13.60 -2.67
CA GLU A 111 -17.11 -14.35 -3.47
C GLU A 111 -18.56 -14.13 -3.00
N ARG A 112 -18.78 -14.14 -1.68
CA ARG A 112 -20.09 -13.88 -1.07
C ARG A 112 -20.60 -12.48 -1.41
N GLU A 113 -19.73 -11.47 -1.41
CA GLU A 113 -20.10 -10.13 -1.82
C GLU A 113 -20.37 -10.04 -3.32
N ALA A 114 -19.54 -10.65 -4.16
CA ALA A 114 -19.77 -10.69 -5.60
C ALA A 114 -21.12 -11.35 -5.95
N ARG A 115 -21.49 -12.43 -5.25
CA ARG A 115 -22.80 -13.09 -5.40
C ARG A 115 -23.96 -12.17 -5.00
N ARG A 116 -23.81 -11.46 -3.88
CA ARG A 116 -24.82 -10.47 -3.43
C ARG A 116 -24.96 -9.30 -4.40
N ALA A 117 -23.86 -8.84 -5.00
CA ALA A 117 -23.89 -7.76 -5.98
C ALA A 117 -24.66 -8.18 -7.24
N ARG A 118 -24.39 -9.38 -7.77
CA ARG A 118 -25.12 -9.93 -8.93
C ARG A 118 -26.61 -10.06 -8.66
N ALA A 119 -27.00 -10.61 -7.51
CA ALA A 119 -28.42 -10.74 -7.15
C ALA A 119 -29.14 -9.37 -7.07
N ARG A 120 -28.46 -8.34 -6.55
CA ARG A 120 -29.02 -6.97 -6.54
C ARG A 120 -29.18 -6.40 -7.94
N GLU A 121 -28.21 -6.61 -8.82
CA GLU A 121 -28.31 -6.19 -10.22
C GLU A 121 -29.47 -6.90 -10.94
N GLU A 122 -29.63 -8.21 -10.71
CA GLU A 122 -30.73 -9.00 -11.25
C GLU A 122 -32.10 -8.51 -10.76
N ASP A 123 -32.24 -8.23 -9.46
CA ASP A 123 -33.45 -7.65 -8.87
C ASP A 123 -33.78 -6.27 -9.47
N GLU A 124 -32.79 -5.40 -9.64
CA GLU A 124 -32.98 -4.09 -10.26
C GLU A 124 -33.36 -4.19 -11.74
N VAL A 125 -32.77 -5.13 -12.48
CA VAL A 125 -33.16 -5.43 -13.87
C VAL A 125 -34.59 -5.95 -13.92
N MET A 126 -34.97 -6.83 -13.00
CA MET A 126 -36.31 -7.40 -12.93
C MET A 126 -37.35 -6.33 -12.61
N LYS A 127 -37.10 -5.46 -11.63
CA LYS A 127 -37.96 -4.30 -11.30
C LYS A 127 -38.11 -3.36 -12.50
N ARG A 128 -37.03 -3.09 -13.23
CA ARG A 128 -37.07 -2.27 -14.44
C ARG A 128 -37.93 -2.90 -15.54
N LYS A 129 -37.85 -4.22 -15.73
CA LYS A 129 -38.72 -4.96 -16.66
C LYS A 129 -40.18 -4.92 -16.22
N LEU A 130 -40.48 -5.20 -14.95
CA LEU A 130 -41.84 -5.15 -14.39
C LEU A 130 -42.48 -3.76 -14.53
N ARG A 131 -41.69 -2.68 -14.40
CA ARG A 131 -42.14 -1.30 -14.66
C ARG A 131 -42.56 -1.02 -16.11
N TRP A 132 -42.14 -1.84 -17.07
CA TRP A 132 -42.55 -1.72 -18.48
C TRP A 132 -43.87 -2.46 -18.80
N TYR A 133 -44.33 -3.34 -17.91
CA TYR A 133 -45.54 -4.15 -18.09
C TYR A 133 -46.74 -3.67 -17.25
N ASN A 134 -46.59 -2.59 -16.49
CA ASN A 134 -47.67 -1.86 -15.80
C ASN A 134 -47.85 -0.49 -16.46
#